data_AF-A3ISA5-F1
#
_entry.id   AF-A3ISA5-F1
#
_cell.length_a   1.000
_cell.length_b   1.000
_cell.length_c   1.000
_cell.angle_alpha   90.00
_cell.angle_beta   90.00
_cell.angle_gamma   90.00
#
_symmetry.space_group_name_H-M   'P 1'
#
loop_
_entity.id
_entity.type
_entity.pdbx_description
1 polymer ?
#
loop_
_entity_poly.entity_id
_entity_poly.type
_entity_poly.pdbx_seq_one_letter_code
_entity_poly.pdbx_strand_id
1 'polypeptide(L)'
;MVLTELLNALCSRGQFLSQSAIRLTRDLRNYSKTLIIPQTSEQFEQAFYFYQRRLDKGYSLTDSASMERMRQLEIVEILTFDKHFQREGFRALLKE
;
A
#
# COMPACT_ATOMS: atom_id res chain seq x y z
N MET A 1 -2.87 4.99 1.76
CA MET A 1 -1.95 5.28 0.64
C MET A 1 -2.19 4.39 -0.57
N VAL A 2 -2.29 3.07 -0.42
CA VAL A 2 -2.43 2.12 -1.55
C VAL A 2 -3.58 2.49 -2.51
N LEU A 3 -4.78 2.81 -2.00
CA LEU A 3 -5.90 3.24 -2.87
C LEU A 3 -5.64 4.59 -3.55
N THR A 4 -4.90 5.50 -2.90
CA THR A 4 -4.47 6.76 -3.50
C THR A 4 -3.52 6.50 -4.67
N GLU A 5 -2.55 5.60 -4.51
CA GLU A 5 -1.65 5.20 -5.59
C GLU A 5 -2.38 4.54 -6.75
N LEU A 6 -3.32 3.62 -6.47
CA LEU A 6 -4.16 3.02 -7.51
C LEU A 6 -4.90 4.08 -8.33
N LEU A 7 -5.55 5.04 -7.66
CA LEU A 7 -6.31 6.09 -8.31
C LEU A 7 -5.39 7.02 -9.13
N ASN A 8 -4.25 7.40 -8.57
CA ASN A 8 -3.27 8.25 -9.24
C ASN A 8 -2.61 7.54 -10.44
N ALA A 9 -2.28 6.26 -10.32
CA ALA A 9 -1.64 5.49 -11.39
C ALA A 9 -2.56 5.30 -12.61
N LEU A 10 -3.88 5.26 -12.39
CA LEU A 10 -4.86 5.02 -13.44
C LEU A 10 -5.52 6.30 -13.98
N CYS A 11 -5.38 7.45 -13.31
CA CYS A 11 -6.10 8.68 -13.68
C CYS A 11 -5.78 9.21 -15.09
N SER A 12 -4.53 9.02 -15.55
CA SER A 12 -4.04 9.46 -16.86
C SER A 12 -4.10 8.38 -17.93
N ARG A 13 -4.61 7.18 -17.60
CA ARG A 13 -4.63 6.01 -18.50
C ARG A 13 -5.94 5.88 -19.29
N GLY A 14 -6.74 6.95 -19.33
CA GLY A 14 -8.02 7.01 -20.05
C GLY A 14 -9.23 6.70 -19.19
N GLN A 15 -10.41 7.12 -19.68
CA GLN A 15 -11.66 7.12 -18.91
C GLN A 15 -12.06 5.73 -18.39
N PHE A 16 -11.84 4.69 -19.20
CA PHE A 16 -12.17 3.32 -18.81
C PHE A 16 -11.40 2.84 -17.56
N LEU A 17 -10.09 3.13 -17.50
CA LEU A 17 -9.26 2.73 -16.36
C LEU A 17 -9.54 3.58 -15.12
N SER A 18 -9.74 4.89 -15.27
CA SER A 18 -10.17 5.76 -14.17
C SER A 18 -11.50 5.30 -13.57
N GLN A 19 -12.48 4.95 -14.40
CA GLN A 19 -13.77 4.40 -13.92
C GLN A 19 -13.60 3.05 -13.22
N SER A 20 -12.71 2.19 -13.72
CA SER A 20 -12.42 0.89 -13.09
C SER A 20 -11.78 1.06 -11.72
N ALA A 21 -10.85 2.01 -11.56
CA ALA A 21 -10.25 2.35 -10.28
C ALA A 21 -11.29 2.86 -9.26
N ILE A 22 -12.24 3.70 -9.72
CA ILE A 22 -13.34 4.20 -8.90
C ILE A 22 -14.27 3.06 -8.44
N ARG A 23 -14.66 2.17 -9.36
CA ARG A 23 -15.50 1.00 -9.03
C ARG A 23 -14.83 0.11 -8.00
N LEU A 24 -13.59 -0.30 -8.25
CA LEU A 24 -12.82 -1.13 -7.32
C LEU A 24 -12.72 -0.48 -5.93
N THR A 25 -12.41 0.82 -5.87
CA THR A 25 -12.32 1.56 -4.60
C THR A 25 -13.66 1.57 -3.84
N ARG A 26 -14.77 1.74 -4.56
CA ARG A 26 -16.11 1.69 -3.97
C ARG A 26 -16.46 0.29 -3.47
N ASP A 27 -16.19 -0.72 -4.27
CA ASP A 27 -16.50 -2.11 -3.93
C ASP A 27 -15.71 -2.55 -2.69
N LEU A 28 -14.42 -2.21 -2.61
CA LEU A 28 -13.59 -2.46 -1.43
C LEU A 28 -14.11 -1.74 -0.18
N ARG A 29 -14.66 -0.53 -0.30
CA ARG A 29 -15.26 0.22 0.82
C ARG A 29 -16.57 -0.38 1.32
N ASN A 30 -17.33 -1.01 0.43
CA ASN A 30 -18.63 -1.57 0.75
C ASN A 30 -18.56 -3.07 1.13
N TYR A 31 -17.43 -3.73 0.89
CA TYR A 31 -17.26 -5.14 1.18
C TYR A 31 -16.91 -5.38 2.64
N SER A 32 -17.78 -6.09 3.36
CA SER A 32 -17.67 -6.31 4.82
C SER A 32 -16.43 -7.10 5.26
N LYS A 33 -15.75 -7.80 4.34
CA LYS A 33 -14.52 -8.53 4.64
C LYS A 33 -13.24 -7.73 4.35
N THR A 34 -13.37 -6.46 3.97
CA THR A 34 -12.24 -5.55 3.75
C THR A 34 -12.18 -4.50 4.85
N LEU A 35 -11.01 -4.38 5.49
CA LEU A 35 -10.71 -3.26 6.38
C LEU A 35 -9.84 -2.24 5.63
N ILE A 36 -10.37 -1.03 5.45
CA ILE A 36 -9.59 0.10 4.91
C ILE A 36 -9.12 0.97 6.06
N ILE A 37 -7.81 1.03 6.25
CA ILE A 37 -7.19 1.84 7.30
C ILE A 37 -6.91 3.23 6.73
N PRO A 38 -7.56 4.30 7.25
CA PRO A 38 -7.23 5.65 6.85
C PRO A 38 -5.85 6.02 7.37
N GLN A 39 -5.10 6.80 6.57
CA GLN A 39 -3.82 7.33 7.00
C GLN A 39 -4.05 8.53 7.93
N THR A 40 -3.37 8.53 9.07
CA THR A 40 -3.28 9.69 9.97
C THR A 40 -1.97 10.46 9.77
N SER A 41 -1.90 11.69 10.28
CA SER A 41 -0.66 12.47 10.26
C SER A 41 0.46 11.76 11.04
N GLU A 42 0.15 11.12 12.16
CA GLU A 42 1.12 10.34 12.93
C GLU A 42 1.69 9.17 12.12
N GLN A 43 0.83 8.42 11.41
CA GLN A 43 1.26 7.33 10.55
C GLN A 43 2.11 7.83 9.38
N PHE A 44 1.83 9.02 8.87
CA PHE A 44 2.67 9.66 7.85
C PHE A 44 4.07 9.94 8.38
N GLU A 45 4.20 10.55 9.56
CA GLU A 45 5.50 10.85 10.17
C GLU A 45 6.31 9.58 10.46
N GLN A 46 5.66 8.52 10.95
CA GLN A 46 6.29 7.21 11.17
C GLN A 46 6.81 6.62 9.86
N ALA A 47 5.98 6.62 8.81
CA ALA A 47 6.36 6.15 7.49
C ALA A 47 7.51 6.98 6.89
N PHE A 48 7.48 8.30 7.08
CA PHE A 48 8.51 9.22 6.61
C PHE A 48 9.85 8.98 7.32
N TYR A 49 9.83 8.80 8.63
CA TYR A 49 11.02 8.43 9.41
C TYR A 49 11.61 7.10 8.94
N PHE A 50 10.78 6.09 8.69
CA PHE A 50 11.23 4.81 8.15
C PHE A 50 11.82 4.95 6.73
N TYR A 51 11.14 5.70 5.85
CA TYR A 51 11.59 6.01 4.49
C TYR A 51 12.99 6.66 4.48
N GLN A 52 13.24 7.64 5.36
CA GLN A 52 14.54 8.30 5.50
C GLN A 52 15.68 7.33 5.88
N ARG A 53 15.35 6.22 6.55
CA ARG A 53 16.32 5.19 6.97
C ARG A 53 16.50 4.06 5.95
N ARG A 54 15.86 4.19 4.78
CA ARG A 54 15.84 3.18 3.70
C ARG A 54 16.14 3.78 2.33
N LEU A 55 16.89 4.89 2.30
CA LEU A 55 17.30 5.55 1.05
C LEU A 55 18.10 4.62 0.12
N ASP A 56 18.78 3.61 0.67
CA ASP A 56 19.52 2.59 -0.08
C ASP A 56 18.61 1.54 -0.76
N LYS A 57 17.31 1.50 -0.43
CA LYS A 57 16.40 0.45 -0.88
C LYS A 57 15.47 0.84 -2.02
N GLY A 58 15.25 2.14 -2.24
CA GLY A 58 14.36 2.63 -3.29
C GLY A 58 12.87 2.39 -3.03
N TYR A 59 12.47 2.20 -1.76
CA TYR A 59 11.06 2.05 -1.39
C TYR A 59 10.28 3.33 -1.66
N SER A 60 8.99 3.22 -2.00
CA SER A 60 8.10 4.38 -1.97
C SER A 60 7.69 4.73 -0.53
N LEU A 61 7.12 5.92 -0.35
CA LEU A 61 6.50 6.26 0.93
C LEU A 61 5.27 5.39 1.22
N THR A 62 4.54 4.96 0.19
CA THR A 62 3.41 4.04 0.34
C THR A 62 3.85 2.67 0.83
N ASP A 63 4.97 2.14 0.32
CA ASP A 63 5.56 0.89 0.81
C ASP A 63 5.98 1.03 2.28
N SER A 64 6.66 2.13 2.59
CA SER A 64 7.08 2.47 3.96
C SER A 64 5.90 2.52 4.93
N ALA A 65 4.82 3.23 4.57
CA ALA A 65 3.62 3.32 5.37
C ALA A 65 2.90 1.97 5.52
N SER A 66 2.90 1.16 4.46
CA SER A 66 2.30 -0.18 4.49
C SER A 66 3.08 -1.10 5.43
N MET A 67 4.42 -1.13 5.32
CA MET A 67 5.28 -1.96 6.17
C MET A 67 5.15 -1.57 7.66
N GLU A 68 5.21 -0.28 7.98
CA GLU A 68 5.04 0.18 9.37
C GLU A 68 3.67 -0.20 9.92
N ARG A 69 2.59 -0.01 9.14
CA ARG A 69 1.24 -0.38 9.58
C ARG A 69 1.09 -1.89 9.76
N MET A 70 1.68 -2.70 8.89
CA MET A 70 1.61 -4.15 8.97
C MET A 70 2.39 -4.70 10.16
N ARG A 71 3.55 -4.10 10.50
CA ARG A 71 4.28 -4.42 11.74
C ARG A 71 3.44 -4.15 12.99
N GLN A 72 2.80 -2.97 13.06
CA GLN A 72 1.93 -2.61 14.19
C GLN A 72 0.71 -3.53 14.35
N LEU A 73 0.26 -4.14 13.25
CA LEU A 73 -0.88 -5.07 13.22
C LEU A 73 -0.46 -6.54 13.27
N GLU A 74 0.84 -6.82 13.39
CA GLU A 74 1.41 -8.17 13.36
C GLU A 74 1.03 -8.97 12.09
N ILE A 75 0.83 -8.25 10.97
CA ILE A 75 0.54 -8.86 9.67
C ILE A 75 1.85 -9.15 8.96
N VAL A 76 2.15 -10.43 8.77
CA VAL A 76 3.39 -10.88 8.12
C VAL A 76 3.21 -11.32 6.67
N GLU A 77 1.96 -11.58 6.25
CA GLU A 77 1.64 -12.04 4.90
C GLU A 77 1.07 -10.92 4.04
N ILE A 78 1.59 -10.77 2.82
CA ILE A 78 1.28 -9.63 1.95
C ILE A 78 0.95 -10.12 0.56
N LEU A 79 -0.19 -9.65 0.04
CA LEU A 79 -0.58 -9.87 -1.36
C LEU A 79 0.18 -8.88 -2.26
N THR A 80 1.41 -9.21 -2.64
CA THR A 80 2.27 -8.38 -3.49
C THR A 80 3.25 -9.23 -4.30
N PHE A 81 3.65 -8.75 -5.47
CA PHE A 81 4.80 -9.27 -6.23
C PHE A 81 6.12 -8.54 -5.86
N ASP A 82 6.04 -7.47 -5.07
CA ASP A 82 7.18 -6.61 -4.78
C ASP A 82 8.13 -7.25 -3.76
N LYS A 83 9.38 -7.45 -4.19
CA LYS A 83 10.49 -7.99 -3.40
C LYS A 83 10.92 -7.03 -2.28
N HIS A 84 10.53 -5.76 -2.30
CA HIS A 84 10.79 -4.79 -1.24
C HIS A 84 10.28 -5.29 0.12
N PHE A 85 9.07 -5.84 0.16
CA PHE A 85 8.47 -6.36 1.39
C PHE A 85 9.24 -7.58 1.92
N GLN A 86 9.73 -8.45 1.04
CA GLN A 86 10.52 -9.61 1.46
C GLN A 86 11.84 -9.21 2.15
N ARG A 87 12.48 -8.13 1.69
CA ARG A 87 13.71 -7.59 2.30
C ARG A 87 13.51 -7.08 3.72
N GLU A 88 12.28 -6.73 4.07
CA GLU A 88 11.90 -6.23 5.39
C GLU A 88 11.28 -7.32 6.29
N GLY A 89 11.36 -8.59 5.87
CA GLY A 89 10.93 -9.75 6.66
C GLY A 89 9.50 -10.21 6.42
N PHE A 90 8.79 -9.65 5.44
CA PHE A 90 7.42 -10.05 5.11
C PHE A 90 7.36 -11.22 4.13
N ARG A 91 6.28 -12.02 4.20
CA ARG A 91 5.99 -13.11 3.26
C ARG A 91 5.07 -12.63 2.14
N ALA A 92 5.62 -12.50 0.94
CA ALA A 92 4.83 -12.28 -0.27
C ALA A 92 4.01 -13.53 -0.62
N LEU A 93 2.71 -13.35 -0.85
CA LEU A 93 1.77 -14.43 -1.19
C LEU A 93 1.61 -14.64 -2.69
N LEU A 94 1.83 -13.61 -3.49
CA LEU A 94 1.87 -13.74 -4.94
C LEU A 94 3.25 -14.30 -5.31
N LYS A 95 3.25 -15.43 -6.01
CA LYS A 95 4.47 -16.04 -6.56
C LYS A 95 4.64 -15.52 -7.98
N GLU A 96 5.88 -15.16 -8.33
CA GLU A 96 6.29 -15.01 -9.75
C GLU A 96 6.00 -16.29 -10.53
#